data_AF-A0AAT9J0I2-F1
#
_entry.id   AF-A0AAT9J0I2-F1
#
_cell.length_a   1.000
_cell.length_b   1.000
_cell.length_c   1.000
_cell.angle_alpha   90.00
_cell.angle_beta   90.00
_cell.angle_gamma   90.00
#
_symmetry.space_group_name_H-M   'P 1'
#
loop_
_entity.id
_entity.type
_entity.pdbx_description
1 polymer ?
#
loop_
_entity_poly.entity_id
_entity_poly.type
_entity_poly.pdbx_seq_one_letter_code
_entity_poly.pdbx_strand_id
1 'polypeptide(L)'
;MRGGLERFGKDFKAQVEHNGALLRDGKGVVTGFSKTRSGPALVAITLIRRSDSGIANLGTVRRYLVMTRHLTPAKLSAMSETFGLAGLRLAPAAEQVAPAYALRGEAGKIGQLTWTERRPGKEAARAASGSIRQVAGVTALIILIFVLVSAFALYKMAKSEKLARTLALTDGLSGLPNRRALFELVQKSRIRRVFGL
;
A
#
# COMPACT_ATOMS: atom_id res chain seq x y z
N MET A 1 14.77 46.33 26.39
CA MET A 1 14.39 45.48 25.23
C MET A 1 14.02 44.03 25.57
N ARG A 2 13.90 43.61 26.86
CA ARG A 2 13.66 42.19 27.23
C ARG A 2 12.23 41.68 27.01
N GLY A 3 11.19 42.51 27.19
CA GLY A 3 9.79 42.03 27.16
C GLY A 3 9.22 41.63 25.79
N GLY A 4 9.82 42.07 24.69
CA GLY A 4 9.29 41.79 23.34
C GLY A 4 9.68 40.42 22.78
N LEU A 5 10.79 39.84 23.25
CA LEU A 5 11.36 38.60 22.72
C LEU A 5 10.74 37.35 23.37
N GLU A 6 10.28 37.47 24.62
CA GLU A 6 9.67 36.37 25.37
C GLU A 6 8.41 35.81 24.68
N ARG A 7 7.68 36.66 23.92
CA ARG A 7 6.50 36.23 23.16
C ARG A 7 6.79 35.13 22.15
N PHE A 8 8.03 35.07 21.64
CA PHE A 8 8.46 34.11 20.65
C PHE A 8 9.00 32.81 21.26
N GLY A 9 9.15 32.75 22.58
CA GLY A 9 9.55 31.53 23.29
C GLY A 9 11.06 31.31 23.36
N LYS A 10 11.43 30.24 24.09
CA LYS A 10 12.83 29.89 24.36
C LYS A 10 13.58 29.40 23.12
N ASP A 11 12.92 28.68 22.20
CA ASP A 11 13.58 28.17 21.01
C ASP A 11 13.96 29.32 20.06
N PHE A 12 13.13 30.36 19.99
CA PHE A 12 13.47 31.58 19.25
C PHE A 12 14.74 32.23 19.79
N LYS A 13 14.84 32.36 21.12
CA LYS A 13 16.03 32.94 21.76
C LYS A 13 17.27 32.11 21.46
N ALA A 14 17.19 30.79 21.63
CA ALA A 14 18.27 29.86 21.29
C ALA A 14 18.67 29.96 19.82
N GLN A 15 17.68 30.13 18.93
CA GLN A 15 17.92 30.28 17.50
C GLN A 15 18.65 31.59 17.14
N VAL A 16 18.33 32.70 17.81
CA VAL A 16 19.06 33.97 17.66
C VAL A 16 20.47 33.87 18.21
N GLU A 17 20.66 33.22 19.35
CA GLU A 17 21.96 33.04 20.00
C GLU A 17 22.88 32.16 19.15
N HIS A 18 22.39 31.00 18.69
CA HIS A 18 23.13 30.08 17.83
C HIS A 18 23.48 30.74 16.49
N ASN A 19 22.51 31.41 15.84
CA ASN A 19 22.69 31.93 14.49
C ASN A 19 23.09 33.43 14.45
N GLY A 20 23.62 33.95 15.56
CA GLY A 20 23.91 35.38 15.69
C GLY A 20 24.85 35.93 14.61
N ALA A 21 25.85 35.16 14.19
CA ALA A 21 26.76 35.56 13.11
C ALA A 21 26.04 35.71 11.75
N LEU A 22 25.21 34.73 11.39
CA LEU A 22 24.46 34.73 10.13
C LEU A 22 23.41 35.85 10.09
N LEU A 23 22.72 36.08 11.21
CA LEU A 23 21.82 37.22 11.37
C LEU A 23 22.55 38.57 11.28
N ARG A 24 23.82 38.63 11.71
CA ARG A 24 24.63 39.85 11.65
C ARG A 24 25.18 40.13 10.25
N ASP A 25 25.51 39.11 9.47
CA ASP A 25 25.95 39.27 8.08
C ASP A 25 24.80 39.68 7.15
N GLY A 26 23.56 39.33 7.51
CA GLY A 26 22.36 39.76 6.77
C GLY A 26 22.22 39.16 5.38
N LYS A 27 23.05 38.16 5.05
CA LYS A 27 23.02 37.42 3.77
C LYS A 27 22.05 36.23 3.77
N GLY A 28 21.43 35.92 4.92
CA GLY A 28 20.56 34.76 5.06
C GLY A 28 19.33 34.99 5.93
N VAL A 29 18.46 33.99 5.92
CA VAL A 29 17.27 33.90 6.78
C VAL A 29 17.46 32.72 7.72
N VAL A 30 17.23 32.96 9.01
CA VAL A 30 17.22 31.89 10.02
C VAL A 30 15.78 31.42 10.18
N THR A 31 15.53 30.12 10.00
CA THR A 31 14.18 29.54 10.11
C THR A 31 14.17 28.38 11.09
N GLY A 32 13.11 28.24 11.88
CA GLY A 32 13.00 27.14 12.83
C GLY A 32 11.65 27.14 13.54
N PHE A 33 11.40 26.08 14.31
CA PHE A 33 10.19 25.97 15.11
C PHE A 33 10.40 26.58 16.49
N SER A 34 9.39 27.26 17.01
CA SER A 34 9.37 27.70 18.39
C SER A 34 7.98 27.59 19.03
N LYS A 35 7.96 27.27 20.32
CA LYS A 35 6.74 27.34 21.13
C LYS A 35 6.51 28.78 21.59
N THR A 36 5.69 29.53 20.85
CA THR A 36 5.32 30.91 21.21
C THR A 36 4.21 30.91 22.26
N ARG A 37 3.88 32.10 22.80
CA ARG A 37 2.72 32.26 23.70
C ARG A 37 1.39 31.84 23.06
N SER A 38 1.27 31.94 21.74
CA SER A 38 0.06 31.57 20.99
C SER A 38 0.10 30.14 20.47
N GLY A 39 1.13 29.36 20.84
CA GLY A 39 1.30 27.97 20.48
C GLY A 39 2.48 27.72 19.54
N PRO A 40 2.66 26.49 19.07
CA PRO A 40 3.77 26.13 18.18
C PRO A 40 3.70 26.88 16.85
N ALA A 41 4.81 27.46 16.44
CA ALA A 41 4.93 28.23 15.21
C ALA A 41 6.25 27.95 14.49
N LEU A 42 6.22 28.09 13.17
CA LEU A 42 7.43 28.32 12.38
C LEU A 42 7.79 29.80 12.50
N VAL A 43 9.05 30.08 12.81
CA VAL A 43 9.59 31.43 12.93
C VAL A 43 10.70 31.63 11.91
N ALA A 44 10.69 32.78 11.24
CA ALA A 44 11.73 33.21 10.32
C ALA A 44 12.29 34.57 10.77
N ILE A 45 13.61 34.70 10.77
CA ILE A 45 14.34 35.88 11.24
C ILE A 45 15.28 36.32 10.13
N THR A 46 15.21 37.60 9.76
CA THR A 46 16.12 38.19 8.79
C THR A 46 16.49 39.61 9.17
N LEU A 47 17.67 40.07 8.74
CA LEU A 47 18.12 41.43 8.93
C LEU A 47 17.40 42.35 7.94
N ILE A 48 16.79 43.42 8.42
CA ILE A 48 16.25 44.46 7.54
C ILE A 48 17.44 45.21 6.94
N ARG A 49 17.69 44.99 5.66
CA ARG A 49 18.72 45.71 4.91
C ARG A 49 18.22 47.10 4.57
N ARG A 50 19.06 48.09 4.85
CA ARG A 50 18.81 49.47 4.49
C ARG A 50 19.18 49.67 3.02
N SER A 51 18.28 50.29 2.28
CA SER A 51 18.48 50.63 0.86
C SER A 51 18.90 52.09 0.66
N ASP A 52 19.04 52.87 1.73
CA ASP A 52 19.36 54.30 1.65
C ASP A 52 20.87 54.54 1.69
N SER A 53 21.46 54.78 0.52
CA SER A 53 22.83 55.25 0.36
C SER A 53 23.05 56.73 0.74
N GLY A 54 22.01 57.43 1.25
CA GLY A 54 22.01 58.91 1.30
C GLY A 54 21.66 59.57 2.64
N ILE A 55 21.27 58.85 3.70
CA ILE A 55 20.89 59.48 4.98
C ILE A 55 21.93 59.16 6.05
N ALA A 56 22.94 60.03 6.12
CA ALA A 56 24.18 59.86 6.89
C ALA A 56 24.05 59.85 8.43
N ASN A 57 22.85 59.76 9.02
CA ASN A 57 22.71 59.88 10.48
C ASN A 57 21.53 59.12 11.12
N LEU A 58 21.28 57.88 10.68
CA LEU A 58 20.21 57.03 11.23
C LEU A 58 20.77 55.85 12.05
N GLY A 59 21.71 56.12 12.97
CA GLY A 59 22.11 55.22 14.07
C GLY A 59 22.72 53.84 13.72
N THR A 60 23.44 53.25 14.68
CA THR A 60 24.06 51.91 14.57
C THR A 60 23.09 50.75 14.89
N VAL A 61 21.80 51.05 15.06
CA VAL A 61 20.80 50.09 15.54
C VAL A 61 20.35 49.17 14.40
N ARG A 62 20.69 47.89 14.53
CA ARG A 62 20.24 46.82 13.61
C ARG A 62 18.78 46.48 13.89
N ARG A 63 17.98 46.38 12.83
CA ARG A 63 16.55 46.00 12.89
C ARG A 63 16.36 44.64 12.23
N TYR A 64 15.56 43.79 12.86
CA TYR A 64 15.28 42.44 12.39
C TYR A 64 13.80 42.28 12.12
N LEU A 65 13.48 41.62 11.01
CA LEU A 65 12.12 41.22 10.68
C LEU A 65 11.90 39.80 11.18
N VAL A 66 10.91 39.63 12.04
CA VAL A 66 10.50 38.34 12.58
C VAL A 66 9.12 38.00 12.04
N MET A 67 9.04 36.94 11.24
CA MET A 67 7.78 36.40 10.74
C MET A 67 7.43 35.14 11.50
N THR A 68 6.16 34.98 11.87
CA THR A 68 5.68 33.78 12.57
C THR A 68 4.47 33.20 11.87
N ARG A 69 4.47 31.88 11.68
CA ARG A 69 3.33 31.13 11.17
C ARG A 69 2.95 30.06 12.17
N HIS A 70 1.89 30.33 12.94
CA HIS A 70 1.34 29.39 13.92
C HIS A 70 0.73 28.17 13.23
N LEU A 71 0.99 27.00 13.82
CA LEU A 71 0.41 25.70 13.47
C LEU A 71 -0.93 25.56 14.20
N THR A 72 -1.97 26.20 13.66
CA THR A 72 -3.31 26.16 14.23
C THR A 72 -4.05 24.88 13.80
N PRO A 73 -5.03 24.40 14.59
CA PRO A 73 -5.87 23.27 14.19
C PRO A 73 -6.50 23.44 12.81
N ALA A 74 -7.00 24.63 12.48
CA ALA A 74 -7.58 24.92 11.17
C ALA A 74 -6.58 24.74 10.01
N LYS A 75 -5.32 25.17 10.17
CA LYS A 75 -4.28 24.96 9.15
C LYS A 75 -3.90 23.49 9.01
N LEU A 76 -3.83 22.77 10.13
CA LEU A 76 -3.56 21.34 10.12
C LEU A 76 -4.71 20.56 9.47
N SER A 77 -5.96 20.99 9.65
CA SER A 77 -7.13 20.44 8.94
C SER A 77 -7.03 20.64 7.43
N ALA A 78 -6.71 21.86 6.98
CA ALA A 78 -6.51 22.13 5.56
C ALA A 78 -5.37 21.27 4.95
N MET A 79 -4.29 21.04 5.72
CA MET A 79 -3.21 20.13 5.32
C MET A 79 -3.65 18.66 5.31
N SER A 80 -4.48 18.23 6.28
CA SER A 80 -5.08 16.88 6.32
C SER A 80 -5.83 16.58 5.03
N GLU A 81 -6.64 17.53 4.56
CA GLU A 81 -7.39 17.41 3.31
C GLU A 81 -6.47 17.40 2.08
N THR A 82 -5.55 18.36 2.00
CA THR A 82 -4.65 18.52 0.84
C THR A 82 -3.74 17.31 0.63
N PHE A 83 -3.21 16.74 1.70
CA PHE A 83 -2.22 15.65 1.64
C PHE A 83 -2.80 14.27 1.97
N GLY A 84 -4.12 14.16 2.17
CA GLY A 84 -4.77 12.90 2.55
C GLY A 84 -4.37 12.38 3.94
N LEU A 85 -3.74 13.20 4.78
CA LEU A 85 -3.29 12.85 6.14
C LEU A 85 -4.47 12.93 7.12
N ALA A 86 -5.40 11.97 7.04
CA ALA A 86 -6.62 11.97 7.83
C ALA A 86 -6.36 12.17 9.33
N GLY A 87 -7.05 13.13 9.94
CA GLY A 87 -6.92 13.40 11.36
C GLY A 87 -5.56 14.00 11.75
N LEU A 88 -4.88 14.69 10.83
CA LEU A 88 -3.64 15.41 11.15
C LEU A 88 -3.89 16.42 12.27
N ARG A 89 -3.21 16.21 13.40
CA ARG A 89 -3.29 17.09 14.57
C ARG A 89 -1.94 17.23 15.26
N LEU A 90 -1.85 18.26 16.08
CA LEU A 90 -0.72 18.48 16.97
C LEU A 90 -1.03 17.88 18.34
N ALA A 91 -0.23 16.90 18.75
CA ALA A 91 -0.29 16.25 20.05
C ALA A 91 0.79 16.82 21.00
N PRO A 92 0.52 16.88 22.32
CA PRO A 92 1.54 17.18 23.31
C PRO A 92 2.71 16.19 23.24
N ALA A 93 3.92 16.65 23.55
CA ALA A 93 5.14 15.86 23.43
C ALA A 93 5.17 14.57 24.30
N ALA A 94 4.35 14.50 25.35
CA ALA A 94 4.25 13.38 26.28
C ALA A 94 3.15 12.37 25.91
N GLU A 95 2.26 12.70 24.96
CA GLU A 95 1.20 11.78 24.51
C GLU A 95 1.85 10.59 23.80
N GLN A 96 1.37 9.36 24.03
CA GLN A 96 1.84 8.19 23.28
C GLN A 96 0.91 7.98 22.08
N VAL A 97 1.33 8.44 20.90
CA VAL A 97 0.57 8.33 19.65
C VAL A 97 1.43 7.73 18.56
N ALA A 98 0.79 6.99 17.64
CA ALA A 98 1.45 6.38 16.49
C ALA A 98 0.50 6.44 15.27
N PRO A 99 0.98 6.86 14.08
CA PRO A 99 2.30 7.43 13.81
C PRO A 99 2.50 8.81 14.46
N ALA A 100 3.74 9.12 14.84
CA ALA A 100 4.12 10.41 15.42
C ALA A 100 5.39 10.96 14.78
N TYR A 101 5.36 12.24 14.42
CA TYR A 101 6.52 13.00 13.98
C TYR A 101 6.85 14.09 15.00
N ALA A 102 8.04 14.04 15.60
CA ALA A 102 8.43 15.00 16.63
C ALA A 102 8.75 16.38 16.04
N LEU A 103 8.02 17.40 16.48
CA LEU A 103 8.36 18.80 16.22
C LEU A 103 9.43 19.23 17.21
N ARG A 104 10.64 19.52 16.69
CA ARG A 104 11.79 19.97 17.47
C ARG A 104 12.10 21.42 17.13
N GLY A 105 12.28 22.24 18.17
CA GLY A 105 12.93 23.53 18.09
C GLY A 105 14.35 23.44 18.64
N GLU A 106 15.05 24.57 18.60
CA GLU A 106 16.43 24.68 19.05
C GLU A 106 16.60 24.38 20.55
N ALA A 107 15.59 24.66 21.39
CA ALA A 107 15.62 24.41 22.83
C ALA A 107 14.92 23.10 23.25
N GLY A 108 14.58 22.23 22.28
CA GLY A 108 14.06 20.89 22.52
C GLY A 108 12.73 20.57 21.83
N LYS A 109 12.03 19.52 22.31
CA LYS A 109 10.77 19.05 21.72
C LYS A 109 9.63 20.02 22.04
N ILE A 110 8.95 20.50 21.00
CA ILE A 110 7.83 21.45 21.09
C ILE A 110 6.48 20.71 21.13
N GLY A 111 6.40 19.58 20.45
CA GLY A 111 5.20 18.75 20.33
C GLY A 111 5.43 17.61 19.35
N GLN A 112 4.36 17.00 18.88
CA GLN A 112 4.42 15.98 17.83
C GLN A 112 3.20 16.02 16.93
N LEU A 113 3.41 15.87 15.62
CA LEU A 113 2.34 15.71 14.66
C LEU A 113 1.94 14.25 14.60
N THR A 114 0.64 13.99 14.60
CA THR A 114 0.09 12.64 14.46
C THR A 114 -1.09 12.67 13.51
N TRP A 115 -1.31 11.56 12.82
CA TRP A 115 -2.38 11.36 11.86
C TRP A 115 -2.85 9.91 11.92
N THR A 116 -4.01 9.63 11.33
CA THR A 116 -4.54 8.28 11.24
C THR A 116 -3.85 7.54 10.09
N GLU A 117 -3.20 6.42 10.38
CA GLU A 117 -2.63 5.55 9.36
C GLU A 117 -3.78 4.95 8.53
N ARG A 118 -3.99 5.45 7.32
CA ARG A 118 -4.85 4.75 6.35
C ARG A 118 -4.08 3.56 5.81
N ARG A 119 -4.73 2.40 5.75
CA ARG A 119 -4.21 1.20 5.07
C ARG A 119 -4.98 1.01 3.77
N PRO A 120 -4.80 1.90 2.77
CA PRO A 120 -5.60 1.88 1.55
C PRO A 120 -5.50 0.52 0.83
N GLY A 121 -4.34 -0.16 0.90
CA GLY A 121 -4.20 -1.51 0.35
C GLY A 121 -5.07 -2.57 1.05
N LYS A 122 -5.26 -2.49 2.37
CA LYS A 122 -6.15 -3.42 3.10
C LYS A 122 -7.62 -3.08 2.87
N GLU A 123 -7.95 -1.80 2.78
CA GLU A 123 -9.32 -1.34 2.48
C GLU A 123 -9.72 -1.71 1.05
N ALA A 124 -8.84 -1.49 0.07
CA ALA A 124 -9.04 -1.90 -1.32
C ALA A 124 -9.12 -3.43 -1.45
N ALA A 125 -8.25 -4.19 -0.77
CA ALA A 125 -8.32 -5.65 -0.76
C ALA A 125 -9.62 -6.16 -0.11
N ARG A 126 -10.10 -5.52 0.97
CA ARG A 126 -11.38 -5.88 1.59
C ARG A 126 -12.56 -5.55 0.69
N ALA A 127 -12.56 -4.40 0.04
CA ALA A 127 -13.59 -4.03 -0.95
C ALA A 127 -13.62 -5.01 -2.14
N ALA A 128 -12.46 -5.45 -2.62
CA ALA A 128 -12.35 -6.42 -3.70
C ALA A 128 -12.60 -7.88 -3.26
N SER A 129 -12.50 -8.20 -1.96
CA SER A 129 -12.59 -9.56 -1.44
C SER A 129 -13.95 -10.25 -1.68
N GLY A 130 -15.03 -9.48 -1.83
CA GLY A 130 -16.33 -10.00 -2.24
C GLY A 130 -16.30 -10.52 -3.68
N SER A 131 -15.73 -9.73 -4.59
CA SER A 131 -15.60 -10.08 -6.01
C SER A 131 -14.64 -11.24 -6.23
N ILE A 132 -13.52 -11.31 -5.49
CA ILE A 132 -12.52 -12.38 -5.63
C ILE A 132 -13.12 -13.75 -5.27
N ARG A 133 -13.95 -13.82 -4.22
CA ARG A 133 -14.61 -15.07 -3.83
C ARG A 133 -15.62 -15.55 -4.86
N GLN A 134 -16.36 -14.63 -5.50
CA GLN A 134 -17.29 -14.97 -6.57
C GLN A 134 -16.55 -15.51 -7.80
N VAL A 135 -15.48 -14.85 -8.23
CA VAL A 135 -14.65 -15.32 -9.35
C VAL A 135 -14.06 -16.69 -9.05
N ALA A 136 -13.48 -16.88 -7.86
CA ALA A 136 -12.93 -18.17 -7.45
C ALA A 136 -13.99 -19.28 -7.44
N GLY A 137 -15.20 -18.99 -6.96
CA GLY A 137 -16.32 -19.93 -6.96
C GLY A 137 -16.76 -20.32 -8.38
N VAL A 138 -16.88 -19.34 -9.28
CA VAL A 138 -17.22 -19.59 -10.69
C VAL A 138 -16.12 -20.42 -11.38
N THR A 139 -14.85 -20.09 -11.16
CA THR A 139 -13.72 -20.86 -11.71
C THR A 139 -13.74 -22.31 -11.20
N ALA A 140 -13.93 -22.53 -9.89
CA ALA A 140 -14.01 -23.87 -9.32
C ALA A 140 -15.19 -24.67 -9.89
N LEU A 141 -16.34 -24.04 -10.09
CA LEU A 141 -17.52 -24.67 -10.67
C LEU A 141 -17.28 -25.09 -12.12
N ILE A 142 -16.65 -24.23 -12.93
CA ILE A 142 -16.30 -24.55 -14.32
C ILE A 142 -15.34 -25.73 -14.39
N ILE A 143 -14.29 -25.74 -13.55
CA ILE A 143 -13.33 -26.85 -13.47
C ILE A 143 -14.06 -28.15 -13.10
N LEU A 144 -14.96 -28.11 -12.12
CA LEU A 144 -15.73 -29.28 -11.70
C LEU A 144 -16.63 -29.82 -12.83
N ILE A 145 -17.36 -28.94 -13.52
CA ILE A 145 -18.19 -29.33 -14.67
C ILE A 145 -17.33 -29.95 -15.76
N PHE A 146 -16.18 -29.35 -16.08
CA PHE A 146 -15.28 -29.85 -17.10
C PHE A 146 -14.79 -31.27 -16.76
N VAL A 147 -14.34 -31.50 -15.51
CA VAL A 147 -13.91 -32.83 -15.04
C VAL A 147 -15.05 -33.85 -15.15
N LEU A 148 -16.27 -33.49 -14.75
CA LEU A 148 -17.43 -34.39 -14.83
C LEU A 148 -17.78 -34.74 -16.28
N VAL A 149 -17.80 -33.75 -17.18
CA VAL A 149 -18.07 -33.96 -18.61
C VAL A 149 -16.98 -34.80 -19.25
N SER A 150 -15.70 -34.52 -18.96
CA SER A 150 -14.57 -35.32 -19.45
C SER A 150 -14.65 -36.76 -18.95
N ALA A 151 -14.94 -36.97 -17.66
CA ALA A 151 -15.09 -38.31 -17.09
C ALA A 151 -16.28 -39.06 -17.70
N PHE A 152 -17.42 -38.40 -17.91
CA PHE A 152 -18.59 -38.99 -18.55
C PHE A 152 -18.32 -39.32 -20.02
N ALA A 153 -17.64 -38.43 -20.75
CA ALA A 153 -17.24 -38.66 -22.13
C ALA A 153 -16.30 -39.87 -22.23
N LEU A 154 -15.30 -39.97 -21.35
CA LEU A 154 -14.41 -41.14 -21.25
C LEU A 154 -15.17 -42.41 -20.89
N TYR A 155 -16.09 -42.33 -19.93
CA TYR A 155 -16.91 -43.47 -19.53
C TYR A 155 -17.80 -43.97 -20.68
N LYS A 156 -18.45 -43.05 -21.39
CA LYS A 156 -19.26 -43.36 -22.58
C LYS A 156 -18.40 -43.93 -23.70
N MET A 157 -17.21 -43.37 -23.94
CA MET A 157 -16.24 -43.84 -24.93
C MET A 157 -15.74 -45.25 -24.58
N ALA A 158 -15.32 -45.49 -23.35
CA ALA A 158 -14.90 -46.81 -22.87
C ALA A 158 -16.04 -47.84 -22.93
N LYS A 159 -17.28 -47.41 -22.68
CA LYS A 159 -18.47 -48.26 -22.85
C LYS A 159 -18.75 -48.54 -24.33
N SER A 160 -18.60 -47.56 -25.21
CA SER A 160 -18.74 -47.75 -26.66
C SER A 160 -17.63 -48.59 -27.27
N GLU A 161 -16.41 -48.51 -26.72
CA GLU A 161 -15.29 -49.36 -27.11
C GLU A 161 -15.53 -50.81 -26.70
N LYS A 162 -16.06 -51.05 -25.49
CA LYS A 162 -16.52 -52.39 -25.08
C LYS A 162 -17.62 -52.92 -26.00
N LEU A 163 -18.59 -52.09 -26.37
CA LEU A 163 -19.71 -52.47 -27.23
C LEU A 163 -19.23 -52.76 -28.67
N ALA A 164 -18.33 -51.95 -29.22
CA ALA A 164 -17.70 -52.18 -30.53
C ALA A 164 -16.80 -53.42 -30.53
N ARG A 165 -16.08 -53.70 -29.43
CA ARG A 165 -15.27 -54.91 -29.27
C ARG A 165 -16.11 -56.17 -29.17
N THR A 166 -17.28 -56.09 -28.52
CA THR A 166 -18.26 -57.19 -28.50
C THR A 166 -18.89 -57.39 -29.89
N LEU A 167 -19.28 -56.31 -30.59
CA LEU A 167 -19.85 -56.40 -31.94
C LEU A 167 -18.85 -56.86 -33.01
N ALA A 168 -17.56 -56.55 -32.89
CA ALA A 168 -16.53 -57.06 -33.79
C ALA A 168 -16.29 -58.58 -33.65
N LEU A 169 -16.73 -59.18 -32.54
CA LEU A 169 -16.62 -60.61 -32.26
C LEU A 169 -17.92 -61.39 -32.53
N THR A 170 -19.06 -60.72 -32.72
CA THR A 170 -20.35 -61.36 -33.01
C THR A 170 -20.98 -60.77 -34.27
N ASP A 171 -21.06 -61.58 -35.32
CA ASP A 171 -21.73 -61.23 -36.57
C ASP A 171 -23.25 -61.06 -36.34
N GLY A 172 -23.73 -59.83 -36.53
CA GLY A 172 -25.05 -59.36 -36.11
C GLY A 172 -26.24 -59.92 -36.88
N LEU A 173 -26.04 -60.82 -37.85
CA LEU A 173 -27.13 -61.40 -38.64
C LEU A 173 -27.38 -62.90 -38.43
N SER A 174 -26.56 -63.61 -37.65
CA SER A 174 -26.77 -65.06 -37.45
C SER A 174 -26.50 -65.59 -36.04
N GLY A 175 -25.97 -64.78 -35.11
CA GLY A 175 -25.70 -65.22 -33.74
C GLY A 175 -24.67 -66.36 -33.63
N LEU A 176 -23.94 -66.64 -34.71
CA LEU A 176 -22.87 -67.64 -34.76
C LEU A 176 -21.48 -66.97 -34.75
N PRO A 177 -20.45 -67.65 -34.24
CA PRO A 177 -19.08 -67.14 -34.27
C PRO A 177 -18.66 -66.84 -35.72
N ASN A 178 -18.13 -65.63 -35.95
CA ASN A 178 -17.65 -65.20 -37.26
C ASN A 178 -16.60 -66.20 -37.80
N ARG A 179 -16.47 -66.34 -39.13
CA ARG A 179 -15.62 -67.34 -39.81
C ARG A 179 -14.19 -67.41 -39.25
N ARG A 180 -13.66 -66.28 -38.75
CA ARG A 180 -12.35 -66.19 -38.06
C ARG A 180 -12.30 -66.95 -36.73
N ALA A 181 -13.35 -66.91 -35.91
CA ALA A 181 -13.44 -67.65 -34.65
C ALA A 181 -13.58 -69.17 -34.89
N LEU A 182 -14.27 -69.57 -35.97
CA LEU A 182 -14.30 -70.97 -36.41
C LEU A 182 -12.91 -71.46 -36.83
N PHE A 183 -12.15 -70.65 -37.58
CA PHE A 183 -10.77 -70.98 -37.96
C PHE A 183 -9.83 -71.11 -36.76
N GLU A 184 -9.94 -70.24 -35.76
CA GLU A 184 -9.17 -70.37 -34.51
C GLU A 184 -9.53 -71.62 -33.72
N LEU A 185 -10.81 -71.96 -33.61
CA LEU A 185 -11.26 -73.18 -32.93
C LEU A 185 -10.80 -74.45 -33.66
N VAL A 186 -10.85 -74.45 -35.00
CA VAL A 186 -10.36 -75.57 -35.82
C VAL A 186 -8.84 -75.70 -35.71
N GLN A 187 -8.06 -74.61 -35.77
CA GLN A 187 -6.61 -74.67 -35.55
C GLN A 187 -6.27 -75.15 -34.14
N LYS A 188 -6.97 -74.66 -33.11
CA LYS A 188 -6.78 -75.09 -31.72
C LYS A 188 -7.07 -76.58 -31.53
N SER A 189 -8.08 -77.12 -32.22
CA SER A 189 -8.41 -78.55 -32.19
C SER A 189 -7.44 -79.43 -33.00
N ARG A 190 -6.87 -78.90 -34.09
CA ARG A 190 -5.87 -79.59 -34.91
C ARG A 190 -4.52 -79.67 -34.19
N ILE A 191 -4.12 -78.61 -33.48
CA ILE A 191 -2.89 -78.60 -32.66
C ILE A 191 -3.01 -79.57 -31.49
N ARG A 192 -4.21 -79.68 -30.89
CA ARG A 192 -4.47 -80.62 -29.79
C ARG A 192 -4.43 -82.09 -30.20
N ARG A 193 -4.65 -82.41 -31.47
CA ARG A 193 -4.62 -83.80 -31.99
C ARG A 193 -3.22 -84.25 -32.44
N VAL A 194 -2.27 -83.33 -32.58
CA VAL A 194 -0.88 -83.62 -32.99
C VAL A 194 0.06 -83.71 -31.78
N PHE A 195 -0.33 -83.15 -30.63
CA PHE A 195 0.39 -83.29 -29.36
C PHE A 195 -0.54 -83.84 -28.27
N GLY A 196 -0.63 -85.16 -28.18
CA GLY A 196 -0.79 -85.85 -26.89
C GLY A 196 -2.18 -86.41 -26.54
N LEU A 197 -2.21 -87.76 -26.59
CA LEU A 197 -3.16 -88.75 -26.05
C LEU A 197 -4.42 -89.02 -26.87
#